data_AF-A0A7X6T6K4-F1
#
_entry.id   AF-A0A7X6T6K4-F1
#
_cell.length_a   1.000
_cell.length_b   1.000
_cell.length_c   1.000
_cell.angle_alpha   90.00
_cell.angle_beta   90.00
_cell.angle_gamma   90.00
#
_symmetry.space_group_name_H-M   'P 1'
#
loop_
_entity.id
_entity.type
_entity.pdbx_description
1 polymer ?
#
loop_
_entity_poly.entity_id
_entity_poly.type
_entity_poly.pdbx_seq_one_letter_code
_entity_poly.pdbx_strand_id
1 'polypeptide(L)'
;MHKPHLKKGLLLLLLFTSILVVLASCSAVFKANLGGKVRDVESDAGIANMAIYAYTNTTQRDSDWENYTEGTTFNPSSAAGYVARTNSDNDGSFVINKIVWESTFPEFGKTADYKEIALLFYHEDYGIHKNKDPVWITSDSTNVSMVDEKFNKVNQTTNIRVDLYDAATRTLINESFDVHLEVEQKQGKPKKVEQSTITGSGLIAVTYPVTLEKPEVIANVALHNSTWMQCDVDGNLIDEASFDVKGNNSVIELYLKQSRHDYPLISGEIATKKRVGTEPDSDDNGLTIWLGERKSDGKIVLFDKAGAQTTTESQGTGANGGIIRHGLFTNLGANMVWE
;
A
#
# COMPACT_ATOMS: atom_id res chain seq x y z
N MET A 1 -82.11 -23.74 -6.06
CA MET A 1 -81.83 -24.18 -4.68
C MET A 1 -80.36 -23.92 -4.34
N HIS A 2 -80.06 -22.80 -3.70
CA HIS A 2 -78.70 -22.43 -3.28
C HIS A 2 -78.56 -22.82 -1.80
N LYS A 3 -77.77 -23.86 -1.47
CA LYS A 3 -77.62 -24.32 -0.07
C LYS A 3 -76.77 -23.30 0.71
N PRO A 4 -77.37 -22.50 1.62
CA PRO A 4 -76.65 -21.41 2.30
C PRO A 4 -75.69 -21.91 3.40
N HIS A 5 -75.72 -23.20 3.73
CA HIS A 5 -74.89 -23.79 4.79
C HIS A 5 -73.44 -24.07 4.37
N LEU A 6 -73.16 -24.27 3.07
CA LEU A 6 -71.79 -24.58 2.61
C LEU A 6 -70.85 -23.36 2.74
N LYS A 7 -71.36 -22.14 2.54
CA LYS A 7 -70.58 -20.89 2.63
C LYS A 7 -70.19 -20.55 4.06
N LYS A 8 -71.04 -20.85 5.05
CA LYS A 8 -70.74 -20.61 6.47
C LYS A 8 -69.69 -21.58 7.02
N GLY A 9 -69.76 -22.86 6.64
CA GLY A 9 -68.75 -23.86 7.02
C GLY A 9 -67.37 -23.55 6.43
N LEU A 10 -67.31 -23.15 5.15
CA LEU A 10 -66.06 -22.76 4.50
C LEU A 10 -65.45 -21.49 5.12
N LEU A 11 -66.28 -20.48 5.44
CA LEU A 11 -65.82 -19.26 6.10
C LEU A 11 -65.28 -19.56 7.51
N LEU A 12 -65.96 -20.41 8.28
CA LEU A 12 -65.54 -20.79 9.63
C LEU A 12 -64.25 -21.63 9.61
N LEU A 13 -64.10 -22.52 8.63
CA LEU A 13 -62.87 -23.26 8.38
C LEU A 13 -61.73 -22.30 8.05
N LEU A 14 -61.90 -21.39 7.08
CA LEU A 14 -60.89 -20.38 6.71
C LEU A 14 -60.50 -19.50 7.89
N LEU A 15 -61.46 -19.09 8.73
CA LEU A 15 -61.19 -18.29 9.93
C LEU A 15 -60.34 -19.09 10.93
N PHE A 16 -60.71 -20.34 11.18
CA PHE A 16 -59.99 -21.24 12.08
C PHE A 16 -58.57 -21.54 11.59
N THR A 17 -58.40 -21.79 10.29
CA THR A 17 -57.08 -21.97 9.67
C THR A 17 -56.25 -20.69 9.76
N SER A 18 -56.86 -19.51 9.55
CA SER A 18 -56.12 -18.24 9.68
C SER A 18 -55.67 -17.97 11.12
N ILE A 19 -56.49 -18.30 12.12
CA ILE A 19 -56.14 -18.15 13.54
C ILE A 19 -55.01 -19.12 13.91
N LEU A 20 -55.05 -20.36 13.41
CA LEU A 20 -53.97 -21.33 13.57
C LEU A 20 -52.65 -20.87 12.93
N VAL A 21 -52.70 -20.23 11.76
CA VAL A 21 -51.52 -19.68 11.09
C VAL A 21 -50.93 -18.49 11.86
N VAL A 22 -51.77 -17.62 12.42
CA VAL A 22 -51.32 -16.47 13.24
C VAL A 22 -50.74 -16.92 14.59
N LEU A 23 -51.28 -17.99 15.19
CA LEU A 23 -50.74 -18.55 16.44
C LEU A 23 -49.42 -19.33 16.24
N ALA A 24 -49.14 -19.77 15.01
CA ALA A 24 -47.91 -20.47 14.67
C ALA A 24 -46.72 -19.54 14.34
N SER A 25 -46.92 -18.21 14.28
CA SER A 25 -45.88 -17.26 13.85
C SER A 25 -45.08 -16.63 15.00
N CYS A 26 -45.00 -17.26 16.17
CA CYS A 26 -44.14 -16.80 17.26
C CYS A 26 -42.66 -17.08 16.94
N SER A 27 -42.01 -16.21 16.17
CA SER A 27 -40.56 -16.26 16.00
C SER A 27 -39.85 -15.97 17.32
N ALA A 28 -38.86 -16.78 17.67
CA ALA A 28 -37.94 -16.50 18.77
C ALA A 28 -36.63 -15.92 18.21
N VAL A 29 -36.08 -14.91 18.87
CA VAL A 29 -34.78 -14.32 18.56
C VAL A 29 -33.79 -14.75 19.63
N PHE A 30 -32.73 -15.43 19.22
CA PHE A 30 -31.71 -15.97 20.11
C PHE A 30 -30.42 -15.17 20.03
N LYS A 31 -29.64 -15.24 21.12
CA LYS A 31 -28.30 -14.66 21.21
C LYS A 31 -27.36 -15.68 21.82
N ALA A 32 -26.14 -15.72 21.32
CA ALA A 32 -25.07 -16.51 21.90
C ALA A 32 -23.72 -15.85 21.63
N ASN A 33 -22.73 -16.23 22.44
CA ASN A 33 -21.33 -16.00 22.12
C ASN A 33 -20.72 -17.27 21.51
N LEU A 34 -19.59 -17.13 20.85
CA LEU A 34 -18.76 -18.21 20.33
C LEU A 34 -17.30 -17.83 20.54
N GLY A 35 -16.48 -18.74 21.05
CA GLY A 35 -15.06 -18.51 21.21
C GLY A 35 -14.24 -19.77 20.95
N GLY A 36 -12.95 -19.55 20.79
CA GLY A 36 -12.03 -20.63 20.48
C GLY A 36 -10.61 -20.14 20.29
N LYS A 37 -9.80 -20.99 19.66
CA LYS A 37 -8.38 -20.75 19.42
C LYS A 37 -8.00 -21.12 17.99
N VAL A 38 -7.13 -20.31 17.39
CA VAL A 38 -6.51 -20.58 16.09
C VAL A 38 -5.00 -20.68 16.27
N ARG A 39 -4.39 -21.73 15.73
CA ARG A 39 -2.97 -22.05 15.94
C ARG A 39 -2.26 -22.39 14.65
N ASP A 40 -0.98 -22.11 14.63
CA ASP A 40 -0.07 -22.58 13.59
C ASP A 40 0.18 -24.09 13.77
N VAL A 41 0.11 -24.86 12.67
CA VAL A 41 0.28 -26.33 12.71
C VAL A 41 1.68 -26.75 13.15
N GLU A 42 2.71 -25.99 12.79
CA GLU A 42 4.10 -26.40 12.99
C GLU A 42 4.62 -26.06 14.40
N SER A 43 4.28 -24.86 14.88
CA SER A 43 4.80 -24.31 16.14
C SER A 43 3.83 -24.42 17.31
N ASP A 44 2.56 -24.76 17.05
CA ASP A 44 1.44 -24.67 18.01
C ASP A 44 1.22 -23.26 18.59
N ALA A 45 1.90 -22.24 18.06
CA ALA A 45 1.74 -20.86 18.46
C ALA A 45 0.36 -20.32 18.04
N GLY A 46 -0.16 -19.39 18.83
CA GLY A 46 -1.38 -18.68 18.48
C GLY A 46 -1.20 -17.82 17.23
N ILE A 47 -2.18 -17.83 16.33
CA ILE A 47 -2.17 -16.94 15.17
C ILE A 47 -2.87 -15.65 15.54
N ALA A 48 -2.10 -14.56 15.66
CA ALA A 48 -2.63 -13.23 15.94
C ALA A 48 -3.37 -12.65 14.73
N ASN A 49 -4.37 -11.79 14.96
CA ASN A 49 -5.07 -11.01 13.94
C ASN A 49 -5.72 -11.83 12.80
N MET A 50 -5.98 -13.14 13.01
CA MET A 50 -6.79 -13.93 12.09
C MET A 50 -8.20 -13.37 12.11
N ALA A 51 -8.73 -12.94 10.96
CA ALA A 51 -10.11 -12.52 10.85
C ALA A 51 -11.02 -13.75 10.85
N ILE A 52 -11.98 -13.80 11.77
CA ILE A 52 -12.96 -14.88 11.88
C ILE A 52 -14.34 -14.33 11.58
N TYR A 53 -15.01 -14.93 10.60
CA TYR A 53 -16.34 -14.58 10.14
C TYR A 53 -17.30 -15.73 10.46
N ALA A 54 -18.41 -15.41 11.14
CA ALA A 54 -19.42 -16.39 11.52
C ALA A 54 -20.67 -16.26 10.66
N TYR A 55 -21.20 -17.39 10.20
CA TYR A 55 -22.34 -17.50 9.30
C TYR A 55 -23.39 -18.43 9.89
N THR A 56 -24.67 -18.06 9.76
CA THR A 56 -25.82 -18.93 10.04
C THR A 56 -26.33 -19.67 8.79
N ASN A 57 -25.75 -19.36 7.62
CA ASN A 57 -26.06 -19.93 6.32
C ASN A 57 -24.76 -20.42 5.66
N THR A 58 -24.62 -21.73 5.52
CA THR A 58 -23.46 -22.40 4.92
C THR A 58 -23.28 -22.04 3.44
N THR A 59 -24.36 -21.91 2.68
CA THR A 59 -24.30 -21.52 1.26
C THR A 59 -23.69 -20.13 1.07
N GLN A 60 -24.01 -19.18 1.96
CA GLN A 60 -23.42 -17.84 1.91
C GLN A 60 -21.93 -17.88 2.25
N ARG A 61 -21.56 -18.66 3.28
CA ARG A 61 -20.17 -18.91 3.66
C ARG A 61 -19.39 -19.49 2.48
N ASP A 62 -19.93 -20.50 1.82
CA ASP A 62 -19.28 -21.17 0.69
C ASP A 62 -19.18 -20.24 -0.54
N SER A 63 -20.17 -19.37 -0.78
CA SER A 63 -20.08 -18.35 -1.83
C SER A 63 -18.97 -17.33 -1.55
N ASP A 64 -18.84 -16.84 -0.32
CA ASP A 64 -17.77 -15.90 0.04
C ASP A 64 -16.39 -16.57 -0.10
N TRP A 65 -16.28 -17.84 0.29
CA TRP A 65 -15.09 -18.67 0.06
C TRP A 65 -14.71 -18.76 -1.42
N GLU A 66 -15.66 -19.09 -2.28
CA GLU A 66 -15.42 -19.27 -3.72
C GLU A 66 -15.07 -17.96 -4.43
N ASN A 67 -15.55 -16.83 -3.91
CA ASN A 67 -15.22 -15.50 -4.43
C ASN A 67 -13.83 -15.01 -4.01
N TYR A 68 -13.15 -15.68 -3.08
CA TYR A 68 -11.80 -15.31 -2.68
C TYR A 68 -10.80 -15.52 -3.83
N THR A 69 -10.02 -14.48 -4.12
CA THR A 69 -8.90 -14.56 -5.04
C THR A 69 -7.59 -14.59 -4.25
N GLU A 70 -6.81 -15.66 -4.42
CA GLU A 70 -5.47 -15.79 -3.84
C GLU A 70 -4.60 -14.55 -4.12
N GLY A 71 -3.88 -14.08 -3.10
CA GLY A 71 -3.04 -12.88 -3.17
C GLY A 71 -3.79 -11.55 -2.94
N THR A 72 -5.11 -11.58 -2.74
CA THR A 72 -5.91 -10.38 -2.41
C THR A 72 -6.31 -10.36 -0.94
N THR A 73 -6.59 -9.16 -0.40
CA THR A 73 -7.22 -9.04 0.91
C THR A 73 -8.65 -9.57 0.84
N PHE A 74 -8.95 -10.61 1.62
CA PHE A 74 -10.31 -11.13 1.68
C PHE A 74 -11.26 -10.07 2.24
N ASN A 75 -12.29 -9.76 1.46
CA ASN A 75 -13.34 -8.84 1.85
C ASN A 75 -14.69 -9.40 1.36
N PRO A 76 -15.50 -10.04 2.24
CA PRO A 76 -16.77 -10.62 1.83
C PRO A 76 -17.72 -9.54 1.29
N SER A 77 -18.43 -9.86 0.21
CA SER A 77 -19.05 -8.90 -0.71
C SER A 77 -20.24 -8.10 -0.14
N SER A 78 -20.75 -8.46 1.05
CA SER A 78 -21.72 -7.62 1.76
C SER A 78 -21.70 -7.87 3.28
N ALA A 79 -21.96 -6.82 4.06
CA ALA A 79 -22.19 -6.91 5.51
C ALA A 79 -23.43 -7.76 5.90
N ALA A 80 -24.22 -8.21 4.92
CA ALA A 80 -25.33 -9.15 5.11
C ALA A 80 -24.91 -10.63 5.01
N GLY A 81 -23.67 -10.91 4.57
CA GLY A 81 -23.20 -12.27 4.32
C GLY A 81 -22.94 -13.06 5.60
N TYR A 82 -22.31 -12.43 6.59
CA TYR A 82 -21.95 -13.02 7.89
C TYR A 82 -22.72 -12.35 9.03
N VAL A 83 -22.98 -13.08 10.11
CA VAL A 83 -23.74 -12.58 11.27
C VAL A 83 -22.87 -11.88 12.31
N ALA A 84 -21.58 -12.20 12.37
CA ALA A 84 -20.61 -11.53 13.22
C ALA A 84 -19.17 -11.77 12.73
N ARG A 85 -18.27 -10.86 13.11
CA ARG A 85 -16.83 -10.94 12.83
C ARG A 85 -16.04 -10.59 14.09
N THR A 86 -14.89 -11.23 14.27
CA THR A 86 -13.86 -10.80 15.21
C THR A 86 -12.46 -11.03 14.61
N ASN A 87 -11.43 -10.60 15.33
CA ASN A 87 -10.05 -11.00 15.06
C ASN A 87 -9.52 -11.77 16.28
N SER A 88 -8.57 -12.69 16.06
CA SER A 88 -7.86 -13.34 17.17
C SER A 88 -6.84 -12.43 17.83
N ASP A 89 -6.65 -12.63 19.13
CA ASP A 89 -5.64 -11.98 19.95
C ASP A 89 -4.24 -12.57 19.69
N ASN A 90 -3.21 -11.98 20.31
CA ASN A 90 -1.81 -12.39 20.13
C ASN A 90 -1.52 -13.87 20.46
N ASP A 91 -2.32 -14.48 21.34
CA ASP A 91 -2.20 -15.89 21.69
C ASP A 91 -3.08 -16.81 20.82
N GLY A 92 -3.74 -16.26 19.80
CA GLY A 92 -4.64 -16.96 18.89
C GLY A 92 -6.06 -17.17 19.44
N SER A 93 -6.35 -16.73 20.66
CA SER A 93 -7.71 -16.82 21.21
C SER A 93 -8.64 -15.80 20.54
N PHE A 94 -9.93 -16.11 20.46
CA PHE A 94 -10.93 -15.18 19.96
C PHE A 94 -12.28 -15.38 20.62
N VAL A 95 -13.08 -14.31 20.67
CA VAL A 95 -14.48 -14.37 21.09
C VAL A 95 -15.34 -13.50 20.17
N ILE A 96 -16.43 -14.09 19.68
CA ILE A 96 -17.53 -13.44 18.98
C ILE A 96 -18.66 -13.24 20.00
N ASN A 97 -18.83 -12.00 20.45
CA ASN A 97 -19.71 -11.69 21.58
C ASN A 97 -21.21 -11.73 21.26
N LYS A 98 -21.60 -11.68 19.98
CA LYS A 98 -23.01 -11.53 19.61
C LYS A 98 -23.34 -12.18 18.27
N ILE A 99 -23.68 -13.46 18.33
CA ILE A 99 -24.35 -14.18 17.23
C ILE A 99 -25.85 -14.12 17.48
N VAL A 100 -26.61 -13.66 16.49
CA VAL A 100 -28.07 -13.54 16.56
C VAL A 100 -28.70 -14.37 15.45
N TRP A 101 -29.71 -15.16 15.79
CA TRP A 101 -30.53 -15.87 14.80
C TRP A 101 -31.99 -15.90 15.24
N GLU A 102 -32.86 -16.15 14.26
CA GLU A 102 -34.30 -16.29 14.47
C GLU A 102 -34.72 -17.72 14.13
N SER A 103 -35.63 -18.28 14.92
CA SER A 103 -36.27 -19.56 14.64
C SER A 103 -37.78 -19.42 14.72
N THR A 104 -38.48 -19.95 13.72
CA THR A 104 -39.95 -20.02 13.68
C THR A 104 -40.50 -21.21 14.46
N PHE A 105 -39.68 -22.23 14.71
CA PHE A 105 -40.04 -23.45 15.43
C PHE A 105 -38.93 -23.86 16.40
N PRO A 106 -38.71 -23.12 17.49
CA PRO A 106 -37.65 -23.45 18.44
C PRO A 106 -37.99 -24.74 19.20
N GLU A 107 -37.03 -25.66 19.29
CA GLU A 107 -37.23 -26.98 19.91
C GLU A 107 -37.42 -26.87 21.44
N PHE A 108 -36.70 -25.95 22.08
CA PHE A 108 -36.65 -25.78 23.53
C PHE A 108 -37.28 -24.46 24.03
N GLY A 109 -38.08 -23.79 23.18
CA GLY A 109 -38.72 -22.52 23.52
C GLY A 109 -37.79 -21.31 23.36
N LYS A 110 -37.79 -20.35 24.29
CA LYS A 110 -37.00 -19.10 24.16
C LYS A 110 -35.54 -19.21 24.60
N THR A 111 -35.10 -20.38 25.06
CA THR A 111 -33.76 -20.63 25.60
C THR A 111 -33.28 -22.02 25.19
N ALA A 112 -31.96 -22.23 25.19
CA ALA A 112 -31.31 -23.51 24.91
C ALA A 112 -31.56 -24.10 23.51
N ASP A 113 -31.90 -23.26 22.53
CA ASP A 113 -31.97 -23.69 21.13
C ASP A 113 -30.56 -23.84 20.54
N TYR A 114 -30.40 -24.76 19.61
CA TYR A 114 -29.11 -25.05 18.98
C TYR A 114 -29.04 -24.45 17.58
N LYS A 115 -27.87 -23.92 17.23
CA LYS A 115 -27.63 -23.41 15.89
C LYS A 115 -26.25 -23.85 15.41
N GLU A 116 -26.22 -24.46 14.23
CA GLU A 116 -24.97 -24.65 13.50
C GLU A 116 -24.47 -23.31 12.96
N ILE A 117 -23.19 -23.05 13.22
CA ILE A 117 -22.45 -21.89 12.76
C ILE A 117 -21.36 -22.37 11.81
N ALA A 118 -21.36 -21.83 10.61
CA ALA A 118 -20.26 -21.99 9.67
C ALA A 118 -19.25 -20.85 9.87
N LEU A 119 -17.96 -21.16 9.79
CA LEU A 119 -16.89 -20.19 9.98
C LEU A 119 -16.03 -20.07 8.72
N LEU A 120 -15.52 -18.86 8.53
CA LEU A 120 -14.36 -18.57 7.69
C LEU A 120 -13.27 -17.90 8.51
N PHE A 121 -12.05 -18.35 8.29
CA PHE A 121 -10.83 -17.80 8.88
C PHE A 121 -10.01 -17.19 7.75
N TYR A 122 -9.54 -15.96 7.91
CA TYR A 122 -8.66 -15.33 6.94
C TYR A 122 -7.49 -14.63 7.62
N HIS A 123 -6.29 -14.90 7.13
CA HIS A 123 -5.08 -14.18 7.51
C HIS A 123 -4.13 -14.14 6.31
N GLU A 124 -3.35 -13.06 6.17
CA GLU A 124 -2.44 -12.90 5.02
C GLU A 124 -1.41 -14.04 4.92
N ASP A 125 -0.79 -14.40 6.04
CA ASP A 125 0.16 -15.53 6.11
C ASP A 125 -0.46 -16.93 5.95
N TYR A 126 -1.75 -17.13 6.26
CA TYR A 126 -2.36 -18.46 6.29
C TYR A 126 -3.39 -18.67 5.16
N GLY A 127 -3.79 -17.62 4.46
CA GLY A 127 -4.85 -17.67 3.47
C GLY A 127 -6.24 -17.73 4.13
N ILE A 128 -7.23 -18.12 3.33
CA ILE A 128 -8.60 -18.34 3.78
C ILE A 128 -8.80 -19.81 4.14
N HIS A 129 -9.50 -20.13 5.24
CA HIS A 129 -9.92 -21.49 5.62
C HIS A 129 -11.39 -21.58 6.04
N LYS A 130 -12.03 -22.73 5.77
CA LYS A 130 -13.31 -23.12 6.38
C LYS A 130 -13.04 -23.87 7.70
N ASN A 131 -13.97 -23.80 8.66
CA ASN A 131 -13.93 -24.73 9.79
C ASN A 131 -14.01 -26.18 9.31
N LYS A 132 -13.24 -27.06 9.95
CA LYS A 132 -13.17 -28.49 9.63
C LYS A 132 -14.42 -29.22 10.11
N ASP A 133 -14.82 -28.95 11.34
CA ASP A 133 -15.95 -29.60 12.00
C ASP A 133 -17.14 -28.63 12.17
N PRO A 134 -18.39 -29.11 12.07
CA PRO A 134 -19.57 -28.30 12.35
C PRO A 134 -19.53 -27.71 13.77
N VAL A 135 -19.73 -26.40 13.89
CA VAL A 135 -19.73 -25.70 15.19
C VAL A 135 -21.17 -25.47 15.62
N TRP A 136 -21.61 -26.18 16.65
CA TRP A 136 -22.93 -26.01 17.22
C TRP A 136 -22.85 -25.10 18.44
N ILE A 137 -23.67 -24.05 18.48
CA ILE A 137 -23.79 -23.17 19.65
C ILE A 137 -25.17 -23.31 20.28
N THR A 138 -25.21 -23.16 21.60
CA THR A 138 -26.46 -23.11 22.37
C THR A 138 -26.80 -21.67 22.71
N SER A 139 -28.07 -21.29 22.58
CA SER A 139 -28.55 -19.96 22.98
C SER A 139 -28.33 -19.72 24.47
N ASP A 140 -28.09 -18.45 24.83
CA ASP A 140 -27.94 -17.97 26.21
C ASP A 140 -26.87 -18.72 27.03
N SER A 141 -25.92 -19.37 26.34
CA SER A 141 -24.83 -20.14 26.91
C SER A 141 -23.47 -19.55 26.55
N THR A 142 -22.43 -19.93 27.31
CA THR A 142 -21.05 -19.49 27.09
C THR A 142 -20.29 -20.53 26.25
N ASN A 143 -20.22 -20.32 24.94
CA ASN A 143 -19.61 -21.25 23.97
C ASN A 143 -18.14 -20.89 23.68
N VAL A 144 -17.31 -20.64 24.71
CA VAL A 144 -15.97 -20.01 24.60
C VAL A 144 -14.81 -20.95 24.26
N SER A 145 -15.07 -22.23 23.99
CA SER A 145 -14.02 -23.21 23.62
C SER A 145 -14.51 -24.21 22.57
N MET A 146 -15.44 -23.80 21.71
CA MET A 146 -16.05 -24.67 20.71
C MET A 146 -15.21 -24.82 19.45
N VAL A 147 -14.21 -23.95 19.26
CA VAL A 147 -13.37 -23.93 18.06
C VAL A 147 -11.92 -24.07 18.49
N ASP A 148 -11.23 -25.04 17.90
CA ASP A 148 -9.80 -25.20 18.02
C ASP A 148 -9.23 -25.63 16.68
N GLU A 149 -8.81 -24.65 15.88
CA GLU A 149 -8.37 -24.87 14.51
C GLU A 149 -6.86 -24.66 14.37
N LYS A 150 -6.26 -25.50 13.53
CA LYS A 150 -4.84 -25.39 13.16
C LYS A 150 -4.70 -25.18 11.66
N PHE A 151 -3.89 -24.18 11.28
CA PHE A 151 -3.64 -23.79 9.89
C PHE A 151 -2.16 -23.87 9.54
N ASN A 152 -1.87 -24.30 8.30
CA ASN A 152 -0.52 -24.23 7.75
C ASN A 152 -0.27 -22.83 7.21
N LYS A 153 0.92 -22.30 7.45
CA LYS A 153 1.38 -21.07 6.82
C LYS A 153 1.51 -21.27 5.31
N VAL A 154 0.90 -20.39 4.52
CA VAL A 154 0.92 -20.44 3.05
C VAL A 154 1.76 -19.33 2.45
N ASN A 155 1.90 -18.20 3.17
CA ASN A 155 2.74 -17.08 2.80
C ASN A 155 3.76 -16.78 3.88
N GLN A 156 4.93 -16.31 3.47
CA GLN A 156 5.96 -15.78 4.35
C GLN A 156 6.19 -14.30 4.03
N THR A 157 6.56 -13.54 5.05
CA THR A 157 6.88 -12.13 4.94
C THR A 157 8.35 -11.92 5.25
N THR A 158 9.05 -11.22 4.36
CA THR A 158 10.46 -10.88 4.49
C THR A 158 10.62 -9.37 4.40
N ASN A 159 11.46 -8.80 5.28
CA ASN A 159 11.87 -7.41 5.14
C ASN A 159 13.04 -7.32 4.17
N ILE A 160 12.84 -6.58 3.08
CA ILE A 160 13.86 -6.26 2.09
C ILE A 160 14.42 -4.89 2.42
N ARG A 161 15.74 -4.79 2.49
CA ARG A 161 16.41 -3.49 2.58
C ARG A 161 16.60 -2.94 1.18
N VAL A 162 16.17 -1.72 0.93
CA VAL A 162 16.37 -1.02 -0.33
C VAL A 162 17.28 0.17 -0.10
N ASP A 163 18.36 0.24 -0.85
CA ASP A 163 19.36 1.30 -0.83
C ASP A 163 19.32 2.08 -2.15
N LEU A 164 19.21 3.41 -2.07
CA LEU A 164 19.06 4.32 -3.19
C LEU A 164 20.37 5.08 -3.42
N TYR A 165 21.04 4.79 -4.53
CA TYR A 165 22.35 5.35 -4.86
C TYR A 165 22.27 6.35 -6.00
N ASP A 166 23.06 7.42 -5.90
CA ASP A 166 23.42 8.24 -7.04
C ASP A 166 24.42 7.47 -7.91
N ALA A 167 24.05 7.19 -9.16
CA ALA A 167 24.88 6.43 -10.10
C ALA A 167 26.24 7.09 -10.35
N ALA A 168 26.35 8.42 -10.30
CA ALA A 168 27.58 9.14 -10.56
C ALA A 168 28.55 9.08 -9.38
N THR A 169 28.05 9.28 -8.15
CA THR A 169 28.90 9.38 -6.95
C THR A 169 29.01 8.08 -6.15
N ARG A 170 28.12 7.11 -6.39
CA ARG A 170 27.96 5.88 -5.58
C ARG A 170 27.68 6.15 -4.11
N THR A 171 27.05 7.29 -3.82
CA THR A 171 26.65 7.65 -2.46
C THR A 171 25.14 7.52 -2.29
N LEU A 172 24.70 7.26 -1.04
CA LEU A 172 23.27 7.19 -0.74
C LEU A 172 22.63 8.55 -0.93
N ILE A 173 21.51 8.59 -1.64
CA ILE A 173 20.78 9.83 -1.89
C ILE A 173 20.00 10.23 -0.63
N ASN A 174 20.18 11.45 -0.17
CA ASN A 174 19.47 11.99 0.98
C ASN A 174 18.17 12.72 0.59
N GLU A 175 17.37 12.07 -0.26
CA GLU A 175 16.06 12.52 -0.71
C GLU A 175 15.06 11.35 -0.57
N SER A 176 13.77 11.65 -0.47
CA SER A 176 12.72 10.65 -0.29
C SER A 176 12.13 10.20 -1.63
N PHE A 177 12.04 8.89 -1.84
CA PHE A 177 11.52 8.27 -3.06
C PHE A 177 10.40 7.28 -2.74
N ASP A 178 9.37 7.23 -3.58
CA ASP A 178 8.39 6.15 -3.51
C ASP A 178 8.92 4.94 -4.27
N VAL A 179 9.20 3.88 -3.53
CA VAL A 179 9.69 2.63 -4.09
C VAL A 179 8.54 1.64 -4.18
N HIS A 180 8.34 1.08 -5.38
CA HIS A 180 7.35 0.05 -5.67
C HIS A 180 8.08 -1.27 -5.91
N LEU A 181 7.69 -2.31 -5.16
CA LEU A 181 8.15 -3.67 -5.35
C LEU A 181 7.00 -4.54 -5.85
N GLU A 182 7.13 -5.09 -7.04
CA GLU A 182 6.24 -6.11 -7.58
C GLU A 182 6.81 -7.50 -7.33
N VAL A 183 6.04 -8.33 -6.63
CA VAL A 183 6.52 -9.58 -6.07
C VAL A 183 5.74 -10.73 -6.68
N GLU A 184 6.45 -11.70 -7.25
CA GLU A 184 5.81 -12.88 -7.81
C GLU A 184 5.06 -13.66 -6.72
N GLN A 185 3.79 -13.99 -7.01
CA GLN A 185 2.96 -14.81 -6.13
C GLN A 185 2.87 -16.25 -6.63
N LYS A 186 2.74 -16.44 -7.95
CA LYS A 186 2.74 -17.74 -8.62
C LYS A 186 2.81 -17.51 -10.11
N GLN A 187 3.35 -18.48 -10.85
CA GLN A 187 3.34 -18.43 -12.30
C GLN A 187 1.92 -18.16 -12.86
N GLY A 188 1.78 -17.08 -13.64
CA GLY A 188 0.51 -16.69 -14.28
C GLY A 188 -0.52 -16.02 -13.36
N LYS A 189 -0.15 -15.69 -12.12
CA LYS A 189 -0.97 -14.87 -11.21
C LYS A 189 -0.49 -13.41 -11.20
N PRO A 190 -1.37 -12.45 -10.89
CA PRO A 190 -0.96 -11.07 -10.68
C PRO A 190 0.15 -10.96 -9.63
N LYS A 191 1.13 -10.09 -9.87
CA LYS A 191 2.16 -9.76 -8.89
C LYS A 191 1.53 -8.95 -7.75
N LYS A 192 2.02 -9.16 -6.53
CA LYS A 192 1.64 -8.33 -5.37
C LYS A 192 2.51 -7.08 -5.40
N VAL A 193 1.90 -5.90 -5.22
CA VAL A 193 2.62 -4.63 -5.20
C VAL A 193 2.73 -4.15 -3.76
N GLU A 194 3.97 -3.91 -3.32
CA GLU A 194 4.28 -3.30 -2.03
C GLU A 194 4.94 -1.93 -2.27
N GLN A 195 4.55 -0.93 -1.48
CA GLN A 195 5.04 0.43 -1.65
C GLN A 195 5.51 1.01 -0.32
N SER A 196 6.64 1.74 -0.35
CA SER A 196 7.13 2.52 0.78
C SER A 196 7.87 3.76 0.31
N THR A 197 7.85 4.81 1.13
CA THR A 197 8.68 6.00 0.94
C THR A 197 10.03 5.79 1.64
N ILE A 198 11.13 5.90 0.90
CA ILE A 198 12.50 5.61 1.39
C ILE A 198 13.40 6.84 1.20
N THR A 199 14.18 7.17 2.24
CA THR A 199 15.23 8.21 2.18
C THR A 199 16.61 7.57 2.34
N GLY A 200 17.36 7.46 1.25
CA GLY A 200 18.66 6.79 1.21
C GLY A 200 18.56 5.27 1.39
N SER A 201 18.18 4.79 2.57
CA SER A 201 18.02 3.36 2.87
C SER A 201 16.74 3.12 3.67
N GLY A 202 16.01 2.06 3.36
CA GLY A 202 14.74 1.73 4.02
C GLY A 202 14.40 0.24 3.97
N LEU A 203 13.38 -0.15 4.74
CA LEU A 203 12.86 -1.51 4.75
C LEU A 203 11.47 -1.53 4.10
N ILE A 204 11.22 -2.53 3.25
CA ILE A 204 9.90 -2.85 2.71
C ILE A 204 9.58 -4.30 3.09
N ALA A 205 8.45 -4.49 3.76
CA ALA A 205 7.94 -5.82 4.06
C ALA A 205 7.28 -6.40 2.80
N VAL A 206 7.71 -7.59 2.40
CA VAL A 206 7.23 -8.26 1.18
C VAL A 206 6.70 -9.63 1.54
N THR A 207 5.47 -9.91 1.13
CA THR A 207 4.78 -11.20 1.36
C THR A 207 4.67 -12.02 0.08
N TYR A 208 5.04 -13.30 0.15
CA TYR A 208 5.00 -14.24 -0.98
C TYR A 208 4.76 -15.68 -0.50
N PRO A 209 4.28 -16.60 -1.36
CA PRO A 209 4.04 -17.98 -0.94
C PRO A 209 5.27 -18.72 -0.46
N VAL A 210 5.11 -19.55 0.57
CA VAL A 210 6.19 -20.39 1.13
C VAL A 210 6.74 -21.40 0.12
N THR A 211 5.98 -21.70 -0.94
CA THR A 211 6.39 -22.59 -2.03
C THR A 211 7.39 -21.93 -2.99
N LEU A 212 7.52 -20.60 -2.98
CA LEU A 212 8.53 -19.88 -3.74
C LEU A 212 9.80 -19.76 -2.89
N GLU A 213 10.79 -20.62 -3.16
CA GLU A 213 12.09 -20.56 -2.47
C GLU A 213 12.90 -19.30 -2.81
N LYS A 214 12.65 -18.73 -4.00
CA LYS A 214 13.29 -17.52 -4.53
C LYS A 214 12.28 -16.72 -5.37
N PRO A 215 11.42 -15.90 -4.75
CA PRO A 215 10.55 -15.03 -5.52
C PRO A 215 11.37 -14.02 -6.34
N GLU A 216 11.00 -13.83 -7.59
CA GLU A 216 11.44 -12.67 -8.37
C GLU A 216 10.73 -11.42 -7.82
N VAL A 217 11.50 -10.38 -7.54
CA VAL A 217 11.03 -9.06 -7.14
C VAL A 217 11.47 -8.04 -8.17
N ILE A 218 10.52 -7.41 -8.83
CA ILE A 218 10.76 -6.28 -9.72
C ILE A 218 10.63 -5.01 -8.90
N ALA A 219 11.66 -4.17 -8.93
CA ALA A 219 11.68 -2.90 -8.24
C ALA A 219 11.64 -1.74 -9.24
N ASN A 220 10.74 -0.81 -8.99
CA ASN A 220 10.65 0.47 -9.67
C ASN A 220 10.71 1.60 -8.62
N VAL A 221 11.48 2.64 -8.93
CA VAL A 221 11.50 3.87 -8.14
C VAL A 221 10.71 4.92 -8.89
N ALA A 222 9.60 5.35 -8.29
CA ALA A 222 8.81 6.44 -8.80
C ALA A 222 9.01 7.68 -7.93
N LEU A 223 9.25 8.82 -8.57
CA LEU A 223 8.79 10.09 -8.03
C LEU A 223 7.95 10.80 -9.06
N HIS A 224 6.74 11.16 -8.65
CA HIS A 224 6.01 12.19 -9.35
C HIS A 224 6.73 13.54 -9.16
N ASN A 225 7.16 14.15 -10.26
CA ASN A 225 7.83 15.47 -10.31
C ASN A 225 9.26 15.54 -9.75
N SER A 226 10.02 14.44 -9.73
CA SER A 226 11.46 14.48 -9.40
C SER A 226 12.31 14.74 -10.63
N THR A 227 13.49 15.31 -10.40
CA THR A 227 14.56 15.36 -11.39
C THR A 227 15.33 14.05 -11.49
N TRP A 228 15.07 13.05 -10.64
CA TRP A 228 15.77 11.77 -10.67
C TRP A 228 15.08 10.74 -11.58
N MET A 229 15.88 9.94 -12.28
CA MET A 229 15.43 8.84 -13.13
C MET A 229 16.17 7.56 -12.73
N GLN A 230 15.47 6.43 -12.72
CA GLN A 230 16.07 5.12 -12.50
C GLN A 230 17.01 4.76 -13.65
N CYS A 231 18.17 4.20 -13.29
CA CYS A 231 19.19 3.77 -14.22
C CYS A 231 19.86 2.49 -13.73
N ASP A 232 20.60 1.84 -14.62
CA ASP A 232 21.48 0.75 -14.23
C ASP A 232 22.72 1.28 -13.49
N VAL A 233 23.58 0.35 -13.06
CA VAL A 233 24.84 0.67 -12.40
C VAL A 233 25.73 1.58 -13.25
N ASP A 234 25.64 1.54 -14.58
CA ASP A 234 26.48 2.34 -15.49
C ASP A 234 25.84 3.70 -15.85
N GLY A 235 24.64 3.99 -15.33
CA GLY A 235 23.91 5.23 -15.58
C GLY A 235 23.06 5.22 -16.85
N ASN A 236 22.85 4.08 -17.49
CA ASN A 236 21.89 3.95 -18.59
C ASN A 236 20.47 3.90 -18.04
N LEU A 237 19.54 4.61 -18.66
CA LEU A 237 18.14 4.63 -18.20
C LEU A 237 17.49 3.25 -18.34
N ILE A 238 16.75 2.87 -17.31
CA ILE A 238 15.96 1.63 -17.28
C ILE A 238 14.58 1.94 -16.73
N ASP A 239 13.57 1.20 -17.19
CA ASP A 239 12.21 1.32 -16.67
C ASP A 239 12.05 0.58 -15.34
N GLU A 240 12.73 -0.55 -15.18
CA GLU A 240 12.63 -1.42 -14.00
C GLU A 240 13.93 -2.20 -13.76
N ALA A 241 14.12 -2.69 -12.53
CA ALA A 241 15.22 -3.59 -12.17
C ALA A 241 14.66 -4.84 -11.50
N SER A 242 15.13 -6.02 -11.91
CA SER A 242 14.67 -7.32 -11.36
C SER A 242 15.72 -7.94 -10.45
N PHE A 243 15.27 -8.50 -9.33
CA PHE A 243 16.11 -9.08 -8.28
C PHE A 243 15.52 -10.41 -7.79
N ASP A 244 16.40 -11.39 -7.61
CA ASP A 244 16.05 -12.62 -6.88
C ASP A 244 16.20 -12.38 -5.38
N VAL A 245 15.10 -12.50 -4.64
CA VAL A 245 15.10 -12.35 -3.19
C VAL A 245 15.15 -13.73 -2.55
N LYS A 246 16.09 -13.96 -1.63
CA LYS A 246 16.18 -15.23 -0.89
C LYS A 246 16.29 -14.99 0.61
N GLY A 247 15.20 -15.27 1.32
CA GLY A 247 15.16 -15.26 2.78
C GLY A 247 15.36 -13.88 3.41
N ASN A 248 15.41 -13.87 4.75
CA ASN A 248 15.55 -12.66 5.55
C ASN A 248 16.96 -12.08 5.40
N ASN A 249 17.06 -10.83 4.91
CA ASN A 249 18.28 -10.03 4.64
C ASN A 249 18.66 -9.82 3.16
N SER A 250 17.70 -9.85 2.25
CA SER A 250 17.97 -9.40 0.88
C SER A 250 18.13 -7.87 0.85
N VAL A 251 19.21 -7.41 0.22
CA VAL A 251 19.47 -5.99 -0.06
C VAL A 251 19.27 -5.77 -1.56
N ILE A 252 18.45 -4.78 -1.90
CA ILE A 252 18.24 -4.31 -3.26
C ILE A 252 18.92 -2.94 -3.38
N GLU A 253 19.81 -2.80 -4.35
CA GLU A 253 20.46 -1.54 -4.67
C GLU A 253 19.83 -0.97 -5.94
N LEU A 254 19.26 0.23 -5.83
CA LEU A 254 18.66 0.95 -6.95
C LEU A 254 19.52 2.17 -7.25
N TYR A 255 19.85 2.35 -8.52
CA TYR A 255 20.67 3.45 -9.00
C TYR A 255 19.80 4.49 -9.68
N LEU A 256 20.01 5.74 -9.32
CA LEU A 256 19.28 6.89 -9.81
C LEU A 256 20.27 7.91 -10.37
N LYS A 257 19.88 8.61 -11.43
CA LYS A 257 20.62 9.76 -11.95
C LYS A 257 19.72 10.98 -12.10
N GLN A 258 20.24 12.16 -11.85
CA GLN A 258 19.52 13.40 -12.11
C GLN A 258 19.40 13.60 -13.64
N SER A 259 18.17 13.75 -14.11
CA SER A 259 17.79 14.25 -15.44
C SER A 259 18.05 15.74 -15.62
N ARG A 260 18.29 16.46 -14.52
CA ARG A 260 18.38 17.91 -14.47
C ARG A 260 19.43 18.34 -13.45
N HIS A 261 20.47 19.02 -13.92
CA HIS A 261 21.45 19.67 -13.04
C HIS A 261 21.33 21.18 -13.16
N ASP A 262 21.26 21.88 -12.04
CA ASP A 262 21.31 23.34 -12.05
C ASP A 262 22.65 23.82 -12.62
N TYR A 263 22.58 24.83 -13.48
CA TYR A 263 23.78 25.48 -13.97
C TYR A 263 24.43 26.24 -12.80
N PRO A 264 25.76 26.16 -12.62
CA PRO A 264 26.42 26.90 -11.55
C PRO A 264 26.19 28.41 -11.72
N LEU A 265 25.95 29.11 -10.61
CA LEU A 265 25.86 30.56 -10.61
C LEU A 265 27.26 31.17 -10.76
N ILE A 266 27.46 31.90 -11.85
CA ILE A 266 28.72 32.57 -12.16
C ILE A 266 28.54 34.07 -11.87
N SER A 267 29.42 34.60 -11.04
CA SER A 267 29.53 36.03 -10.74
C SER A 267 30.98 36.44 -10.90
N GLY A 268 31.23 37.68 -11.32
CA GLY A 268 32.60 38.15 -11.54
C GLY A 268 32.68 39.62 -11.89
N GLU A 269 33.89 40.02 -12.29
CA GLU A 269 34.21 41.36 -12.78
C GLU A 269 34.96 41.24 -14.10
N ILE A 270 34.53 41.98 -15.12
CA ILE A 270 35.26 42.10 -16.39
C ILE A 270 36.16 43.32 -16.32
N ALA A 271 37.48 43.08 -16.30
CA ALA A 271 38.49 44.13 -16.45
C ALA A 271 38.88 44.26 -17.93
N THR A 272 38.50 45.37 -18.58
CA THR A 272 38.82 45.60 -20.00
C THR A 272 40.16 46.29 -20.23
N LYS A 273 40.81 46.84 -19.19
CA LYS A 273 42.17 47.43 -19.27
C LYS A 273 43.01 47.09 -18.03
N LYS A 274 44.32 46.84 -18.22
CA LYS A 274 45.31 46.90 -17.14
C LYS A 274 45.73 48.36 -16.94
N ARG A 275 45.40 48.98 -15.81
CA ARG A 275 45.98 50.27 -15.43
C ARG A 275 47.34 50.05 -14.76
N VAL A 276 48.32 50.89 -15.07
CA VAL A 276 49.59 50.91 -14.34
C VAL A 276 49.32 51.48 -12.95
N GLY A 277 49.52 50.66 -11.91
CA GLY A 277 49.34 51.07 -10.50
C GLY A 277 48.04 50.56 -9.85
N THR A 278 48.04 49.26 -9.55
CA THR A 278 47.32 48.55 -8.47
C THR A 278 45.79 48.43 -8.39
N GLU A 279 44.96 49.10 -9.20
CA GLU A 279 43.51 48.77 -9.21
C GLU A 279 42.97 48.55 -10.64
N PRO A 280 42.23 47.45 -10.89
CA PRO A 280 41.51 47.26 -12.14
C PRO A 280 40.38 48.31 -12.23
N ASP A 281 40.34 49.00 -13.37
CA ASP A 281 39.34 50.01 -13.71
C ASP A 281 38.69 49.56 -15.01
N SER A 282 37.37 49.47 -15.03
CA SER A 282 36.60 49.03 -16.19
C SER A 282 35.72 50.20 -16.63
N ASP A 283 35.93 50.77 -17.81
CA ASP A 283 35.07 51.86 -18.30
C ASP A 283 33.69 51.32 -18.77
N ASP A 284 33.53 49.99 -18.82
CA ASP A 284 32.50 49.31 -19.60
C ASP A 284 31.38 48.72 -18.72
N ASN A 285 30.49 49.60 -18.27
CA ASN A 285 29.17 49.21 -17.78
C ASN A 285 28.22 48.96 -18.97
N GLY A 286 27.24 48.07 -18.82
CA GLY A 286 26.27 47.79 -19.87
C GLY A 286 26.71 46.75 -20.91
N LEU A 287 27.82 46.04 -20.67
CA LEU A 287 28.22 44.91 -21.51
C LEU A 287 27.32 43.71 -21.24
N THR A 288 26.76 43.12 -22.29
CA THR A 288 26.03 41.86 -22.17
C THR A 288 27.00 40.68 -22.20
N ILE A 289 27.00 39.90 -21.12
CA ILE A 289 27.73 38.66 -21.00
C ILE A 289 26.78 37.53 -21.33
N TRP A 290 27.21 36.62 -22.21
CA TRP A 290 26.45 35.46 -22.64
C TRP A 290 27.15 34.17 -22.25
N LEU A 291 26.39 33.18 -21.82
CA LEU A 291 26.82 31.79 -21.77
C LEU A 291 26.63 31.15 -23.14
N GLY A 292 27.59 30.32 -23.52
CA GLY A 292 27.55 29.56 -24.76
C GLY A 292 28.57 28.46 -24.75
N GLU A 293 28.42 27.54 -25.69
CA GLU A 293 29.33 26.42 -25.90
C GLU A 293 30.19 26.65 -27.15
N ARG A 294 31.44 26.21 -27.10
CA ARG A 294 32.31 26.17 -28.28
C ARG A 294 32.20 24.78 -28.91
N LYS A 295 31.65 24.71 -30.12
CA LYS A 295 31.55 23.49 -30.91
C LYS A 295 32.93 23.03 -31.42
N SER A 296 33.02 21.77 -31.82
CA SER A 296 34.26 21.17 -32.35
C SER A 296 34.78 21.86 -33.62
N ASP A 297 33.91 22.55 -34.38
CA ASP A 297 34.27 23.38 -35.53
C ASP A 297 34.77 24.79 -35.14
N GLY A 298 34.86 25.07 -33.83
CA GLY A 298 35.31 26.34 -33.28
C GLY A 298 34.24 27.42 -33.18
N LYS A 299 33.01 27.19 -33.66
CA LYS A 299 31.91 28.16 -33.52
C LYS A 299 31.41 28.22 -32.09
N ILE A 300 31.00 29.43 -31.68
CA ILE A 300 30.34 29.65 -30.40
C ILE A 300 28.83 29.65 -30.64
N VAL A 301 28.11 28.82 -29.90
CA VAL A 301 26.64 28.78 -29.87
C VAL A 301 26.18 29.28 -28.52
N LEU A 302 25.43 30.38 -28.49
CA LEU A 302 24.90 30.96 -27.25
C LEU A 302 23.73 30.13 -26.74
N PHE A 303 23.59 30.01 -25.43
CA PHE A 303 22.45 29.33 -24.84
C PHE A 303 21.20 30.22 -24.90
N ASP A 304 20.11 29.67 -25.41
CA ASP A 304 18.79 30.34 -25.51
C ASP A 304 17.91 29.99 -24.30
N LYS A 305 18.38 30.30 -23.09
CA LYS A 305 17.64 30.09 -21.83
C LYS A 305 17.65 31.37 -20.99
N ALA A 306 16.57 31.60 -20.23
CA ALA A 306 16.55 32.67 -19.24
C ALA A 306 17.70 32.47 -18.24
N GLY A 307 18.47 33.53 -17.96
CA GLY A 307 19.69 33.46 -17.15
C GLY A 307 20.98 33.13 -17.90
N ALA A 308 20.91 32.79 -19.19
CA ALA A 308 22.10 32.64 -20.05
C ALA A 308 22.78 33.96 -20.42
N GLN A 309 22.15 35.09 -20.07
CA GLN A 309 22.71 36.42 -20.26
C GLN A 309 22.58 37.25 -18.99
N THR A 310 23.55 38.12 -18.77
CA THR A 310 23.50 39.18 -17.76
C THR A 310 24.19 40.42 -18.30
N THR A 311 24.00 41.56 -17.65
CA THR A 311 24.60 42.83 -18.07
C THR A 311 25.52 43.33 -16.96
N THR A 312 26.70 43.82 -17.34
CA THR A 312 27.62 44.39 -16.37
C THR A 312 27.09 45.70 -15.77
N GLU A 313 27.34 45.89 -14.49
CA GLU A 313 26.97 47.09 -13.75
C GLU A 313 28.14 47.66 -12.96
N SER A 314 28.00 48.91 -12.53
CA SER A 314 28.89 49.51 -11.54
C SER A 314 28.28 49.49 -10.16
N GLN A 315 29.06 49.08 -9.17
CA GLN A 315 28.64 49.04 -7.77
C GLN A 315 29.65 49.77 -6.89
N GLY A 316 29.14 50.67 -6.05
CA GLY A 316 29.94 51.34 -5.02
C GLY A 316 30.16 50.43 -3.80
N THR A 317 31.38 50.41 -3.27
CA THR A 317 31.71 49.77 -1.98
C THR A 317 32.24 50.80 -0.98
N GLY A 318 31.91 50.61 0.31
CA GLY A 318 32.25 51.52 1.42
C GLY A 318 31.12 52.48 1.82
N ALA A 319 31.20 53.02 3.05
CA ALA A 319 30.12 53.77 3.71
C ALA A 319 29.60 55.02 2.96
N ASN A 320 30.30 55.49 1.92
CA ASN A 320 29.91 56.61 1.07
C ASN A 320 30.15 56.34 -0.44
N GLY A 321 30.33 55.08 -0.87
CA GLY A 321 30.63 54.78 -2.28
C GLY A 321 31.99 55.28 -2.76
N GLY A 322 32.98 55.35 -1.87
CA GLY A 322 34.32 55.89 -2.16
C GLY A 322 35.14 55.08 -3.16
N ILE A 323 34.75 53.82 -3.41
CA ILE A 323 35.33 52.96 -4.46
C ILE A 323 34.17 52.45 -5.31
N ILE A 324 34.14 52.85 -6.59
CA ILE A 324 33.18 52.34 -7.57
C ILE A 324 33.89 51.25 -8.37
N ARG A 325 33.40 50.01 -8.25
CA ARG A 325 33.83 48.90 -9.10
C ARG A 325 32.92 48.87 -10.31
N HIS A 326 33.50 48.63 -11.48
CA HIS A 326 32.80 48.61 -12.75
C HIS A 326 32.93 47.24 -13.40
N GLY A 327 32.05 46.90 -14.34
CA GLY A 327 32.13 45.62 -15.05
C GLY A 327 31.70 44.42 -14.19
N LEU A 328 31.00 44.65 -13.07
CA LEU A 328 30.53 43.58 -12.19
C LEU A 328 29.31 42.89 -12.80
N PHE A 329 29.21 41.59 -12.62
CA PHE A 329 28.03 40.82 -12.98
C PHE A 329 27.78 39.73 -11.95
N THR A 330 26.51 39.39 -11.76
CA THR A 330 26.09 38.34 -10.83
C THR A 330 25.03 37.44 -11.48
N ASN A 331 24.85 36.25 -10.90
CA ASN A 331 23.77 35.33 -11.22
C ASN A 331 23.70 34.87 -12.69
N LEU A 332 24.82 34.89 -13.42
CA LEU A 332 24.87 34.29 -14.75
C LEU A 332 24.72 32.77 -14.61
N GLY A 333 23.77 32.17 -15.34
CA GLY A 333 23.35 30.78 -15.15
C GLY A 333 22.14 30.59 -14.24
N ALA A 334 21.60 31.66 -13.64
CA ALA A 334 20.43 31.55 -12.77
C ALA A 334 19.21 30.99 -13.50
N ASN A 335 18.54 30.01 -12.90
CA ASN A 335 17.39 29.28 -13.48
C ASN A 335 17.72 28.51 -14.77
N MET A 336 18.99 28.33 -15.11
CA MET A 336 19.40 27.42 -16.17
C MET A 336 19.58 26.02 -15.60
N VAL A 337 19.18 25.04 -16.40
CA VAL A 337 19.27 23.61 -16.06
C VAL A 337 19.88 22.87 -17.26
N TRP A 338 20.87 22.01 -16.98
CA TRP A 338 21.37 21.00 -17.91
C TRP A 338 20.33 19.90 -18.03
N GLU A 339 19.87 19.65 -19.25
CA GLU A 339 18.95 18.56 -19.60
C GLU A 339 19.71 17.47 -20.36
#